data_AF-A0A6I4NBP0-F1
#
_entry.id   AF-A0A6I4NBP0-F1
#
_cell.length_a   1.000
_cell.length_b   1.000
_cell.length_c   1.000
_cell.angle_alpha   90.00
_cell.angle_beta   90.00
_cell.angle_gamma   90.00
#
_symmetry.space_group_name_H-M   'P 1'
#
loop_
_entity.id
_entity.type
_entity.pdbx_description
1 polymer ?
#
loop_
_entity_poly.entity_id
_entity_poly.type
_entity_poly.pdbx_seq_one_letter_code
_entity_poly.pdbx_strand_id
1 'polypeptide(L)'
;MNTPDDDVPALSEDFAVRLDLQPGWVDLTLREASKAEAKALATKTVNELNPLSLEIEKSAVFDDMAERALNLNEDAPALAAAYYAESGEGLINLMIDSYGDEGVARPTPDEVLPLLLEWENGEVVGDPEVTRLELAAGPALRVQATLKVKRMFGLGRRITEFVKYAVFPPGMQSLVVVTATWEKIQLTEENTQRVDEIVPTLRLDLVDEDGNELAPRPGQDPDSPE
;
A
#
# COMPACT_ATOMS: atom_id res chain seq x y z
N MET A 1 -15.38 29.89 -15.01
CA MET A 1 -15.83 28.83 -14.10
C MET A 1 -14.59 28.53 -13.28
N ASN A 2 -14.52 29.08 -12.06
CA ASN A 2 -13.31 29.11 -11.26
C ASN A 2 -13.12 27.76 -10.58
N THR A 3 -11.92 27.19 -10.68
CA THR A 3 -11.41 26.10 -9.85
C THR A 3 -10.89 26.72 -8.54
N PRO A 4 -11.42 26.38 -7.36
CA PRO A 4 -10.68 26.39 -6.09
C PRO A 4 -10.27 24.94 -5.79
N ASP A 5 -9.15 24.56 -5.18
CA ASP A 5 -8.04 25.20 -4.48
C ASP A 5 -6.90 24.16 -4.55
N ASP A 6 -5.73 24.51 -5.08
CA ASP A 6 -4.50 23.67 -4.98
C ASP A 6 -3.54 24.23 -3.89
N ASP A 7 -4.02 25.13 -3.04
CA ASP A 7 -3.20 25.90 -2.08
C ASP A 7 -3.42 25.52 -0.60
N VAL A 8 -4.12 24.41 -0.32
CA VAL A 8 -4.26 23.92 1.06
C VAL A 8 -3.04 23.04 1.41
N PRO A 9 -2.32 23.32 2.51
CA PRO A 9 -1.20 22.48 2.93
C PRO A 9 -1.65 21.05 3.21
N ALA A 10 -0.81 20.07 2.86
CA ALA A 10 -1.02 18.68 3.28
C ALA A 10 -1.06 18.61 4.81
N LEU A 11 -1.95 17.77 5.34
CA LEU A 11 -2.07 17.55 6.77
C LEU A 11 -0.85 16.76 7.28
N SER A 12 -0.10 17.34 8.21
CA SER A 12 1.00 16.66 8.90
C SER A 12 0.47 15.96 10.15
N GLU A 13 0.04 14.71 10.01
CA GLU A 13 -0.17 13.79 11.13
C GLU A 13 0.94 12.74 11.08
N ASP A 14 1.83 12.73 12.08
CA ASP A 14 2.92 11.76 12.13
C ASP A 14 2.44 10.44 12.75
N PHE A 15 2.55 9.36 11.97
CA PHE A 15 2.27 8.01 12.43
C PHE A 15 3.23 7.00 11.80
N ALA A 16 3.52 5.94 12.54
CA ALA A 16 4.23 4.78 12.03
C ALA A 16 3.22 3.73 11.54
N VAL A 17 3.45 3.23 10.32
CA VAL A 17 2.70 2.11 9.76
C VAL A 17 3.37 0.80 10.16
N ARG A 18 2.60 -0.13 10.69
CA ARG A 18 3.04 -1.51 10.95
C ARG A 18 2.15 -2.51 10.24
N LEU A 19 2.79 -3.46 9.57
CA LEU A 19 2.14 -4.55 8.86
C LEU A 19 2.92 -5.84 9.09
N ASP A 20 2.25 -6.91 9.51
CA ASP A 20 2.89 -8.20 9.76
C ASP A 20 3.10 -8.95 8.44
N LEU A 21 4.18 -8.60 7.73
CA LEU A 21 4.56 -9.21 6.45
C LEU A 21 4.82 -10.72 6.62
N GLN A 22 3.94 -11.53 6.03
CA GLN A 22 4.05 -12.99 6.02
C GLN A 22 5.18 -13.48 5.10
N PRO A 23 5.61 -14.75 5.18
CA PRO A 23 6.63 -15.29 4.28
C PRO A 23 6.33 -15.01 2.79
N GLY A 24 7.35 -14.61 2.04
CA GLY A 24 7.24 -14.19 0.64
C GLY A 24 7.01 -12.69 0.45
N TRP A 25 6.46 -11.99 1.44
CA TRP A 25 6.43 -10.53 1.43
C TRP A 25 7.80 -9.95 1.78
N VAL A 26 8.19 -8.93 1.04
CA VAL A 26 9.44 -8.19 1.21
C VAL A 26 9.10 -6.72 1.41
N ASP A 27 9.58 -6.14 2.50
CA ASP A 27 9.57 -4.69 2.72
C ASP A 27 10.52 -4.02 1.73
N LEU A 28 9.98 -3.13 0.91
CA LEU A 28 10.69 -2.37 -0.12
C LEU A 28 10.67 -0.86 0.18
N THR A 29 10.32 -0.46 1.40
CA THR A 29 10.26 0.95 1.81
C THR A 29 11.66 1.56 1.81
N LEU A 30 11.83 2.69 1.12
CA LEU A 30 13.10 3.41 1.00
C LEU A 30 13.02 4.73 1.75
N ARG A 31 14.07 5.09 2.48
CA ARG A 31 14.12 6.36 3.22
C ARG A 31 14.49 7.54 2.34
N GLU A 32 15.41 7.33 1.41
CA GLU A 32 15.93 8.36 0.50
C GLU A 32 15.39 8.21 -0.92
N ALA A 33 14.59 7.17 -1.19
CA ALA A 33 14.13 6.77 -2.52
C ALA A 33 15.27 6.70 -3.56
N SER A 34 16.48 6.32 -3.12
CA SER A 34 17.68 6.37 -3.95
C SER A 34 18.02 5.04 -4.60
N LYS A 35 18.62 5.08 -5.79
CA LYS A 35 19.09 3.86 -6.51
C LYS A 35 20.11 3.06 -5.70
N ALA A 36 20.92 3.75 -4.89
CA ALA A 36 21.92 3.09 -4.06
C ALA A 36 21.26 2.32 -2.92
N GLU A 37 20.28 2.93 -2.26
CA GLU A 37 19.49 2.30 -1.20
C GLU A 37 18.69 1.11 -1.71
N ALA A 38 17.98 1.27 -2.83
CA ALA A 38 17.21 0.19 -3.46
C ALA A 38 18.09 -1.03 -3.81
N LYS A 39 19.29 -0.80 -4.36
CA LYS A 39 20.25 -1.88 -4.64
C LYS A 39 20.81 -2.52 -3.37
N ALA A 40 21.05 -1.74 -2.32
CA ALA A 40 21.51 -2.29 -1.04
C ALA A 40 20.44 -3.19 -0.41
N LEU A 41 19.18 -2.75 -0.43
CA LEU A 41 18.03 -3.53 0.01
C LEU A 41 17.91 -4.82 -0.80
N ALA A 42 17.88 -4.72 -2.13
CA ALA A 42 17.78 -5.89 -3.01
C ALA A 42 18.94 -6.88 -2.78
N THR A 43 20.17 -6.38 -2.58
CA THR A 43 21.34 -7.23 -2.28
C THR A 43 21.14 -8.03 -1.00
N LYS A 44 20.65 -7.38 0.06
CA LYS A 44 20.40 -8.03 1.36
C LYS A 44 19.35 -9.13 1.20
N THR A 45 18.18 -8.80 0.65
CA THR A 45 17.06 -9.74 0.52
C THR A 45 17.42 -10.93 -0.38
N VAL A 46 18.02 -10.66 -1.54
CA VAL A 46 18.35 -11.71 -2.51
C VAL A 46 19.43 -12.66 -1.99
N ASN A 47 20.26 -12.24 -1.03
CA ASN A 47 21.22 -13.12 -0.36
C ASN A 47 20.59 -14.07 0.67
N GLU A 48 19.39 -13.78 1.12
CA GLU A 48 18.63 -14.64 2.05
C GLU A 48 17.78 -15.68 1.30
N LEU A 49 17.56 -15.51 -0.01
CA LEU A 49 16.82 -16.46 -0.83
C LEU A 49 17.53 -17.81 -0.99
N ASN A 50 16.74 -18.89 -1.00
CA ASN A 50 17.24 -20.22 -1.33
C ASN A 50 17.50 -20.33 -2.84
N PRO A 51 18.77 -20.43 -3.30
CA PRO A 51 19.07 -20.47 -4.72
C PRO A 51 18.55 -21.73 -5.43
N LEU A 52 18.23 -22.80 -4.69
CA LEU A 52 17.69 -24.04 -5.26
C LEU A 52 16.19 -23.96 -5.56
N SER A 53 15.49 -22.99 -4.97
CA SER A 53 14.05 -22.78 -5.19
C SER A 53 13.77 -21.81 -6.34
N LEU A 54 14.78 -21.06 -6.80
CA LEU A 54 14.61 -20.07 -7.86
C LEU A 54 14.43 -20.73 -9.23
N GLU A 55 13.44 -20.28 -9.98
CA GLU A 55 13.23 -20.66 -11.38
C GLU A 55 13.82 -19.62 -12.35
N ILE A 56 14.20 -18.45 -11.83
CA ILE A 56 14.88 -17.38 -12.57
C ILE A 56 16.28 -17.13 -12.02
N GLU A 57 17.12 -16.45 -12.82
CA GLU A 57 18.46 -16.09 -12.37
C GLU A 57 18.40 -15.15 -11.16
N LYS A 58 19.28 -15.39 -10.17
CA LYS A 58 19.38 -14.55 -8.97
C LYS A 58 19.61 -13.07 -9.31
N SER A 59 20.34 -12.77 -10.39
CA SER A 59 20.53 -11.42 -10.93
C SER A 59 19.21 -10.80 -11.43
N ALA A 60 18.33 -11.58 -12.04
CA ALA A 60 17.03 -11.10 -12.50
C ALA A 60 16.11 -10.74 -11.32
N VAL A 61 16.11 -11.55 -10.24
CA VAL A 61 15.40 -11.22 -8.99
C VAL A 61 15.91 -9.90 -8.40
N PHE A 62 17.24 -9.74 -8.38
CA PHE A 62 17.88 -8.54 -7.87
C PHE A 62 17.48 -7.28 -8.67
N ASP A 63 17.55 -7.35 -10.00
CA ASP A 63 17.21 -6.22 -10.86
C ASP A 63 15.72 -5.86 -10.73
N ASP A 64 14.80 -6.84 -10.74
CA ASP A 64 13.36 -6.61 -10.51
C ASP A 64 13.10 -5.95 -9.16
N MET A 65 13.72 -6.46 -8.08
CA MET A 65 13.50 -5.94 -6.74
C MET A 65 14.02 -4.52 -6.56
N ALA A 66 15.19 -4.21 -7.11
CA ALA A 66 15.73 -2.85 -7.05
C ALA A 66 14.89 -1.86 -7.86
N GLU A 67 14.41 -2.26 -9.04
CA GLU A 67 13.53 -1.42 -9.86
C GLU A 67 12.15 -1.23 -9.20
N ARG A 68 11.56 -2.29 -8.68
CA ARG A 68 10.28 -2.26 -7.97
C ARG A 68 10.33 -1.40 -6.73
N ALA A 69 11.39 -1.51 -5.93
CA ALA A 69 11.58 -0.64 -4.77
C ALA A 69 11.64 0.85 -5.17
N LEU A 70 12.32 1.19 -6.27
CA LEU A 70 12.33 2.58 -6.74
C LEU A 70 10.94 3.05 -7.19
N ASN A 71 10.27 2.27 -8.03
CA ASN A 71 8.99 2.65 -8.59
C ASN A 71 7.90 2.79 -7.51
N LEU A 72 7.90 1.91 -6.50
CA LEU A 72 6.92 1.99 -5.40
C LEU A 72 7.17 3.17 -4.46
N ASN A 73 8.36 3.75 -4.46
CA ASN A 73 8.69 4.87 -3.57
C ASN A 73 8.69 6.23 -4.29
N GLU A 74 8.18 6.32 -5.53
CA GLU A 74 8.15 7.59 -6.31
C GLU A 74 7.36 8.69 -5.59
N ASP A 75 6.24 8.33 -4.95
CA ASP A 75 5.35 9.26 -4.24
C ASP A 75 5.58 9.25 -2.71
N ALA A 76 6.70 8.68 -2.25
CA ALA A 76 7.07 8.58 -0.83
C ALA A 76 5.96 7.97 0.07
N PRO A 77 5.54 6.72 -0.19
CA PRO A 77 4.52 6.06 0.60
C PRO A 77 5.00 5.86 2.04
N ALA A 78 4.06 5.74 2.98
CA ALA A 78 4.39 5.39 4.37
C ALA A 78 4.94 3.96 4.49
N LEU A 79 4.55 3.07 3.58
CA LEU A 79 5.11 1.71 3.44
C LEU A 79 5.02 1.24 1.99
N ALA A 80 6.08 0.61 1.49
CA ALA A 80 6.10 -0.10 0.21
C ALA A 80 6.53 -1.55 0.42
N ALA A 81 5.82 -2.50 -0.19
CA ALA A 81 6.15 -3.91 -0.12
C ALA A 81 5.82 -4.63 -1.42
N ALA A 82 6.38 -5.82 -1.59
CA ALA A 82 6.00 -6.71 -2.67
C ALA A 82 6.02 -8.18 -2.24
N TYR A 83 5.14 -8.98 -2.84
CA TYR A 83 5.17 -10.43 -2.66
C TYR A 83 5.98 -11.08 -3.77
N TYR A 84 6.97 -11.89 -3.39
CA TYR A 84 7.75 -12.74 -4.29
C TYR A 84 7.38 -14.20 -4.08
N ALA A 85 7.10 -14.90 -5.17
CA ALA A 85 6.98 -16.34 -5.16
C ALA A 85 8.34 -17.00 -4.85
N GLU A 86 8.34 -18.25 -4.40
CA GLU A 86 9.57 -19.03 -4.17
C GLU A 86 10.46 -19.14 -5.41
N SER A 87 9.84 -19.06 -6.61
CA SER A 87 10.53 -19.03 -7.90
C SER A 87 11.40 -17.78 -8.11
N GLY A 88 11.24 -16.75 -7.28
CA GLY A 88 11.91 -15.45 -7.37
C GLY A 88 11.11 -14.38 -8.12
N GLU A 89 9.91 -14.70 -8.59
CA GLU A 89 9.08 -13.76 -9.34
C GLU A 89 8.24 -12.85 -8.44
N GLY A 90 8.30 -11.53 -8.67
CA GLY A 90 7.42 -10.57 -8.01
C GLY A 90 5.99 -10.63 -8.56
N LEU A 91 5.03 -10.97 -7.69
CA LEU A 91 3.63 -11.17 -8.09
C LEU A 91 2.72 -10.00 -7.70
N ILE A 92 2.98 -9.36 -6.56
CA ILE A 92 2.10 -8.32 -5.98
C ILE A 92 2.95 -7.12 -5.60
N ASN A 93 2.47 -5.93 -5.94
CA ASN A 93 2.93 -4.67 -5.38
C ASN A 93 1.94 -4.22 -4.32
N LEU A 94 2.43 -3.69 -3.19
CA LEU A 94 1.62 -3.10 -2.14
C LEU A 94 2.23 -1.77 -1.70
N MET A 95 1.39 -0.75 -1.56
CA MET A 95 1.75 0.56 -1.00
C MET A 95 0.71 0.96 0.05
N ILE A 96 1.16 1.71 1.05
CA ILE A 96 0.30 2.34 2.06
C ILE A 96 0.58 3.83 2.05
N ASP A 97 -0.45 4.60 1.75
CA ASP A 97 -0.41 6.04 1.62
C ASP A 97 -1.33 6.71 2.65
N SER A 98 -1.01 7.95 3.01
CA SER A 98 -1.86 8.81 3.84
C SER A 98 -2.40 9.95 3.01
N TYR A 99 -3.70 10.21 3.12
CA TYR A 99 -4.37 11.32 2.43
C TYR A 99 -5.09 12.21 3.42
N GLY A 100 -4.78 13.50 3.40
CA GLY A 100 -5.46 14.52 4.18
C GLY A 100 -4.87 15.89 3.91
N ASP A 101 -5.72 16.91 3.86
CA ASP A 101 -5.33 18.31 3.71
C ASP A 101 -5.76 19.10 4.95
N GLU A 102 -4.96 20.09 5.34
CA GLU A 102 -5.19 20.89 6.54
C GLU A 102 -6.53 21.64 6.45
N GLY A 103 -7.44 21.38 7.39
CA GLY A 103 -8.74 22.04 7.44
C GLY A 103 -9.77 21.50 6.43
N VAL A 104 -9.42 20.50 5.61
CA VAL A 104 -10.36 19.75 4.78
C VAL A 104 -10.87 18.54 5.57
N ALA A 105 -12.19 18.38 5.61
CA ALA A 105 -12.78 17.23 6.28
C ALA A 105 -12.44 15.94 5.50
N ARG A 106 -12.05 14.89 6.22
CA ARG A 106 -11.87 13.55 5.66
C ARG A 106 -13.13 13.11 4.90
N PRO A 107 -13.01 12.58 3.66
CA PRO A 107 -14.17 12.10 2.92
C PRO A 107 -14.90 10.98 3.68
N THR A 108 -16.20 10.88 3.48
CA THR A 108 -17.01 9.74 3.97
C THR A 108 -16.78 8.48 3.12
N PRO A 109 -17.20 7.29 3.60
CA PRO A 109 -17.08 6.05 2.81
C PRO A 109 -17.75 6.10 1.43
N ASP A 110 -18.84 6.87 1.27
CA ASP A 110 -19.52 6.97 -0.03
C ASP A 110 -18.82 7.97 -0.96
N GLU A 111 -18.14 8.99 -0.41
CA GLU A 111 -17.33 9.96 -1.15
C GLU A 111 -15.96 9.38 -1.55
N VAL A 112 -15.40 8.44 -0.76
CA VAL A 112 -14.09 7.84 -1.07
C VAL A 112 -14.15 6.83 -2.20
N LEU A 113 -15.28 6.12 -2.38
CA LEU A 113 -15.42 5.07 -3.39
C LEU A 113 -15.03 5.55 -4.81
N PRO A 114 -15.55 6.66 -5.36
CA PRO A 114 -15.11 7.14 -6.67
C PRO A 114 -13.62 7.49 -6.73
N LEU A 115 -13.04 8.00 -5.63
CA LEU A 115 -11.61 8.31 -5.54
C LEU A 115 -10.75 7.04 -5.60
N LEU A 116 -11.17 5.95 -4.95
CA LEU A 116 -10.46 4.67 -5.00
C LEU A 116 -10.44 4.06 -6.40
N LEU A 117 -11.47 4.33 -7.21
CA LEU A 117 -11.60 3.85 -8.59
C LEU A 117 -10.88 4.75 -9.60
N GLU A 118 -10.40 5.91 -9.19
CA GLU A 118 -9.63 6.81 -10.04
C GLU A 118 -8.20 6.31 -10.23
N TRP A 119 -7.73 6.39 -11.48
CA TRP A 119 -6.39 6.01 -11.89
C TRP A 119 -5.92 6.96 -13.01
N GLU A 120 -4.71 7.51 -12.88
CA GLU A 120 -4.19 8.49 -13.85
C GLU A 120 -4.07 7.90 -15.28
N ASN A 121 -3.70 6.62 -15.38
CA ASN A 121 -3.35 5.96 -16.64
C ASN A 121 -4.20 4.72 -16.97
N GLY A 122 -5.33 4.52 -16.27
CA GLY A 122 -6.15 3.32 -16.37
C GLY A 122 -7.64 3.59 -16.29
N GLU A 123 -8.44 2.63 -16.77
CA GLU A 123 -9.89 2.62 -16.66
C GLU A 123 -10.34 1.33 -15.97
N VAL A 124 -11.21 1.45 -14.95
CA VAL A 124 -11.82 0.28 -14.30
C VAL A 124 -12.74 -0.41 -15.30
N VAL A 125 -12.66 -1.74 -15.35
CA VAL A 125 -13.46 -2.59 -16.24
C VAL A 125 -14.38 -3.47 -15.40
N GLY A 126 -15.66 -3.45 -15.75
CA GLY A 126 -16.69 -4.19 -15.00
C GLY A 126 -17.12 -3.45 -13.74
N ASP A 127 -17.93 -4.13 -12.93
CA ASP A 127 -18.40 -3.61 -11.67
C ASP A 127 -17.39 -3.95 -10.56
N PRO A 128 -16.94 -2.96 -9.76
CA PRO A 128 -16.04 -3.22 -8.65
C PRO A 128 -16.77 -4.00 -7.54
N GLU A 129 -16.06 -4.91 -6.89
CA GLU A 129 -16.53 -5.55 -5.67
C GLU A 129 -16.20 -4.64 -4.48
N VAL A 130 -17.22 -4.24 -3.73
CA VAL A 130 -17.10 -3.30 -2.61
C VAL A 130 -17.60 -3.95 -1.33
N THR A 131 -16.75 -3.96 -0.31
CA THR A 131 -17.05 -4.55 1.00
C THR A 131 -16.68 -3.58 2.12
N ARG A 132 -17.53 -3.47 3.14
CA ARG A 132 -17.22 -2.72 4.37
C ARG A 132 -16.64 -3.69 5.41
N LEU A 133 -15.57 -3.29 6.08
CA LEU A 133 -14.82 -4.10 7.03
C LEU A 133 -14.58 -3.30 8.32
N GLU A 134 -14.26 -4.02 9.39
CA GLU A 134 -13.71 -3.45 10.62
C GLU A 134 -12.31 -4.05 10.81
N LEU A 135 -11.27 -3.23 10.67
CA LEU A 135 -9.87 -3.63 10.86
C LEU A 135 -9.38 -3.18 12.23
N ALA A 136 -8.26 -3.71 12.70
CA ALA A 136 -7.63 -3.24 13.94
C ALA A 136 -7.28 -1.73 13.87
N ALA A 137 -6.91 -1.24 12.69
CA ALA A 137 -6.65 0.17 12.43
C ALA A 137 -7.91 1.04 12.26
N GLY A 138 -9.12 0.46 12.29
CA GLY A 138 -10.40 1.16 12.21
C GLY A 138 -11.36 0.64 11.11
N PRO A 139 -12.53 1.28 10.95
CA PRO A 139 -13.46 0.97 9.87
C PRO A 139 -12.78 1.11 8.51
N ALA A 140 -13.12 0.23 7.56
CA ALA A 140 -12.51 0.26 6.24
C ALA A 140 -13.50 -0.05 5.11
N LEU A 141 -13.23 0.51 3.93
CA LEU A 141 -13.87 0.16 2.66
C LEU A 141 -12.85 -0.56 1.79
N ARG A 142 -13.12 -1.84 1.49
CA ARG A 142 -12.35 -2.67 0.56
C ARG A 142 -12.99 -2.60 -0.83
N VAL A 143 -12.19 -2.31 -1.85
CA VAL A 143 -12.59 -2.26 -3.25
C VAL A 143 -11.67 -3.15 -4.06
N GLN A 144 -12.23 -4.11 -4.80
CA GLN A 144 -11.50 -4.94 -5.74
C GLN A 144 -12.03 -4.72 -7.15
N ALA A 145 -11.14 -4.50 -8.12
CA ALA A 145 -11.55 -4.37 -9.50
C ALA A 145 -10.41 -4.65 -10.49
N THR A 146 -10.80 -4.85 -11.74
CA THR A 146 -9.89 -4.97 -12.87
C THR A 146 -9.63 -3.61 -13.50
N LEU A 147 -8.38 -3.30 -13.76
CA LEU A 147 -7.90 -2.08 -14.39
C LEU A 147 -7.35 -2.39 -15.79
N LYS A 148 -7.69 -1.53 -16.75
CA LYS A 148 -7.10 -1.55 -18.08
C LYS A 148 -6.16 -0.37 -18.25
N VAL A 149 -4.86 -0.61 -18.07
CA VAL A 149 -3.81 0.40 -18.08
C VAL A 149 -3.26 0.59 -19.50
N LYS A 150 -3.01 1.84 -19.89
CA LYS A 150 -2.29 2.15 -21.14
C LYS A 150 -0.79 1.88 -20.94
N ARG A 151 -0.16 1.13 -21.85
CA ARG A 151 1.30 0.96 -21.79
C ARG A 151 2.03 2.28 -22.09
N MET A 152 3.17 2.49 -21.43
CA MET A 152 4.11 3.56 -21.76
C MET A 152 4.45 3.46 -23.26
N PHE A 153 4.33 4.56 -24.01
CA PHE A 153 4.39 4.65 -25.50
C PHE A 153 3.13 4.24 -26.31
N GLY A 154 1.98 4.03 -25.68
CA GLY A 154 0.66 4.00 -26.34
C GLY A 154 0.35 2.76 -27.21
N LEU A 155 1.30 1.82 -27.36
CA LEU A 155 1.11 0.56 -28.09
C LEU A 155 0.69 -0.55 -27.13
N GLY A 156 -0.62 -0.65 -26.92
CA GLY A 156 -1.25 -1.76 -26.20
C GLY A 156 -1.82 -1.37 -24.83
N ARG A 157 -2.76 -2.19 -24.37
CA ARG A 157 -3.35 -2.11 -23.03
C ARG A 157 -2.91 -3.32 -22.22
N ARG A 158 -2.65 -3.11 -20.95
CA ARG A 158 -2.33 -4.16 -19.98
C ARG A 158 -3.50 -4.30 -19.02
N ILE A 159 -3.81 -5.53 -18.65
CA ILE A 159 -4.80 -5.81 -17.62
C ILE A 159 -4.02 -5.95 -16.32
N THR A 160 -4.48 -5.24 -15.30
CA THR A 160 -3.97 -5.28 -13.94
C THR A 160 -5.17 -5.46 -13.03
N GLU A 161 -5.06 -6.28 -12.01
CA GLU A 161 -6.06 -6.37 -10.95
C GLU A 161 -5.56 -5.58 -9.76
N PHE A 162 -6.48 -5.02 -8.99
CA PHE A 162 -6.14 -4.34 -7.76
C PHE A 162 -7.14 -4.63 -6.66
N VAL A 163 -6.65 -4.50 -5.43
CA VAL A 163 -7.47 -4.35 -4.22
C VAL A 163 -6.98 -3.09 -3.51
N LYS A 164 -7.92 -2.20 -3.17
CA LYS A 164 -7.68 -1.03 -2.33
C LYS A 164 -8.46 -1.14 -1.02
N TYR A 165 -7.87 -0.65 0.04
CA TYR A 165 -8.53 -0.46 1.34
C TYR A 165 -8.44 1.00 1.73
N ALA A 166 -9.58 1.68 1.82
CA ALA A 166 -9.67 2.97 2.51
C ALA A 166 -9.96 2.70 3.99
N VAL A 167 -8.97 2.92 4.85
CA VAL A 167 -9.07 2.78 6.30
C VAL A 167 -9.33 4.16 6.90
N PHE A 168 -10.25 4.22 7.86
CA PHE A 168 -10.65 5.44 8.57
C PHE A 168 -10.21 5.38 10.03
N PRO A 169 -8.93 5.70 10.35
CA PRO A 169 -8.44 5.49 11.70
C PRO A 169 -9.19 6.36 12.70
N PRO A 170 -9.59 5.80 13.87
CA PRO A 170 -10.21 6.57 14.92
C PRO A 170 -9.26 7.64 15.46
N GLY A 171 -9.73 8.88 15.55
CA GLY A 171 -8.95 9.99 16.10
C GLY A 171 -7.95 10.64 15.14
N MET A 172 -7.82 10.15 13.91
CA MET A 172 -7.04 10.78 12.84
C MET A 172 -7.95 11.52 11.85
N GLN A 173 -7.45 12.62 11.30
CA GLN A 173 -8.10 13.33 10.20
C GLN A 173 -7.66 12.79 8.83
N SER A 174 -6.53 12.10 8.76
CA SER A 174 -6.06 11.41 7.58
C SER A 174 -6.89 10.16 7.26
N LEU A 175 -7.01 9.88 5.97
CA LEU A 175 -7.44 8.62 5.38
C LEU A 175 -6.19 7.80 5.06
N VAL A 176 -6.14 6.54 5.48
CA VAL A 176 -5.05 5.64 5.10
C VAL A 176 -5.54 4.74 3.96
N VAL A 177 -4.79 4.68 2.85
CA VAL A 177 -5.14 3.84 1.70
C VAL A 177 -4.07 2.79 1.50
N VAL A 178 -4.47 1.51 1.58
CA VAL A 178 -3.63 0.40 1.14
C VAL A 178 -3.98 0.09 -0.31
N THR A 179 -3.00 0.11 -1.21
CA THR A 179 -3.17 -0.25 -2.62
C THR A 179 -2.33 -1.47 -2.94
N ALA A 180 -2.97 -2.56 -3.36
CA ALA A 180 -2.29 -3.75 -3.88
C ALA A 180 -2.62 -3.98 -5.36
N THR A 181 -1.61 -4.29 -6.18
CA THR A 181 -1.78 -4.53 -7.63
C THR A 181 -1.01 -5.74 -8.13
N TRP A 182 -1.53 -6.43 -9.16
CA TRP A 182 -0.86 -7.52 -9.84
C TRP A 182 -1.30 -7.66 -11.30
N GLU A 183 -0.42 -8.20 -12.15
CA GLU A 183 -0.69 -8.36 -13.59
C GLU A 183 -1.12 -9.78 -13.99
N LYS A 184 -0.74 -10.79 -13.19
CA LYS A 184 -1.06 -12.19 -13.47
C LYS A 184 -2.49 -12.52 -13.03
N ILE A 185 -3.44 -12.24 -13.91
CA ILE A 185 -4.87 -12.45 -13.65
C ILE A 185 -5.24 -13.92 -13.34
N GLN A 186 -4.42 -14.89 -13.75
CA GLN A 186 -4.62 -16.30 -13.41
C GLN A 186 -4.40 -16.58 -11.91
N LEU A 187 -3.73 -15.68 -11.20
CA LEU A 187 -3.44 -15.78 -9.77
C LEU A 187 -4.31 -14.83 -8.95
N THR A 188 -5.40 -14.28 -9.50
CA THR A 188 -6.21 -13.25 -8.81
C THR A 188 -6.74 -13.72 -7.47
N GLU A 189 -7.44 -14.85 -7.40
CA GLU A 189 -8.00 -15.35 -6.13
C GLU A 189 -6.92 -15.55 -5.07
N GLU A 190 -5.80 -16.12 -5.51
CA GLU A 190 -4.61 -16.39 -4.74
C GLU A 190 -3.93 -15.11 -4.22
N ASN A 191 -3.75 -14.10 -5.07
CA ASN A 191 -3.12 -12.84 -4.71
C ASN A 191 -4.03 -12.00 -3.82
N THR A 192 -5.33 -12.02 -4.10
CA THR A 192 -6.35 -11.44 -3.24
C THR A 192 -6.26 -12.01 -1.83
N GLN A 193 -6.22 -13.33 -1.68
CA GLN A 193 -6.07 -13.96 -0.37
C GLN A 193 -4.81 -13.50 0.36
N ARG A 194 -3.66 -13.45 -0.32
CA ARG A 194 -2.39 -12.99 0.28
C ARG A 194 -2.47 -11.57 0.81
N VAL A 195 -3.16 -10.67 0.11
CA VAL A 195 -3.40 -9.29 0.56
C VAL A 195 -4.38 -9.28 1.74
N ASP A 196 -5.49 -10.00 1.62
CA ASP A 196 -6.53 -10.09 2.64
C ASP A 196 -6.05 -10.75 3.94
N GLU A 197 -4.95 -11.51 3.91
CA GLU A 197 -4.28 -12.06 5.09
C GLU A 197 -3.42 -11.03 5.85
N ILE A 198 -2.75 -10.10 5.15
CA ILE A 198 -1.85 -9.14 5.79
C ILE A 198 -2.55 -7.84 6.19
N VAL A 199 -3.49 -7.33 5.39
CA VAL A 199 -4.14 -6.03 5.66
C VAL A 199 -4.86 -5.98 7.01
N PRO A 200 -5.52 -7.04 7.50
CA PRO A 200 -6.10 -7.05 8.84
C PRO A 200 -5.10 -6.86 9.99
N THR A 201 -3.80 -7.08 9.73
CA THR A 201 -2.72 -6.89 10.72
C THR A 201 -2.23 -5.44 10.79
N LEU A 202 -2.73 -4.56 9.91
CA LEU A 202 -2.36 -3.15 9.86
C LEU A 202 -2.59 -2.49 11.23
N ARG A 203 -1.54 -1.82 11.72
CA ARG A 203 -1.58 -0.94 12.90
C ARG A 203 -0.97 0.40 12.55
N LEU A 204 -1.50 1.43 13.19
CA LEU A 204 -1.07 2.81 13.06
C LEU A 204 -0.71 3.29 14.45
N ASP A 205 0.57 3.50 14.70
CA ASP A 205 1.06 3.99 15.98
C ASP A 205 1.33 5.49 15.81
N LEU A 206 0.63 6.33 16.58
CA LEU A 206 0.92 7.77 16.57
C LEU A 206 2.34 8.00 17.07
N VAL A 207 3.09 8.84 16.38
CA VAL A 207 4.46 9.21 16.78
C VAL A 207 4.56 10.71 17.01
N ASP A 208 5.55 11.12 17.81
CA ASP A 208 5.93 12.54 17.92
C ASP A 208 6.75 13.00 16.71
N GLU A 209 7.08 14.30 16.66
CA GLU A 209 7.89 14.90 15.58
C GLU A 209 9.27 14.25 15.43
N ASP A 210 9.75 13.55 16.46
CA ASP A 210 11.03 12.82 16.48
C ASP A 210 10.86 11.33 16.09
N GLY A 211 9.64 10.89 15.76
CA GLY A 211 9.30 9.51 15.36
C GLY A 211 9.19 8.52 16.52
N ASN A 212 9.11 8.99 17.78
CA ASN A 212 8.90 8.13 18.94
C ASN A 212 7.40 7.88 19.15
N GLU A 213 7.04 6.64 19.48
CA GLU A 213 5.65 6.29 19.80
C GLU A 213 5.11 7.16 20.94
N LEU A 214 4.01 7.85 20.66
CA LEU A 214 3.24 8.54 21.68
C LEU A 214 2.51 7.47 22.50
N ALA A 215 2.81 7.41 23.81
CA ALA A 215 2.07 6.54 24.72
C ALA A 215 0.56 6.82 24.61
N PRO A 216 -0.31 5.79 24.69
CA PRO A 216 -1.74 5.99 24.70
C PRO A 216 -2.10 6.99 25.80
N ARG A 217 -2.97 7.96 25.49
CA ARG A 217 -3.37 9.00 26.46
C ARG A 217 -3.88 8.29 27.74
N PRO A 218 -3.38 8.66 28.93
CA PRO A 218 -3.86 8.04 30.17
C PRO A 218 -5.37 8.30 30.32
N GLY A 219 -6.18 7.23 30.27
CA GLY A 219 -7.64 7.28 30.39
C GLY A 219 -8.44 6.38 29.44
N GLN A 220 -7.81 5.66 28.51
CA GLN A 220 -8.44 4.60 27.71
C GLN A 220 -7.96 3.21 28.14
N ASP A 221 -8.20 2.84 29.40
CA ASP A 221 -8.21 1.44 29.79
C ASP A 221 -9.68 0.99 29.89
N PRO A 222 -10.13 -0.03 29.12
CA PRO A 222 -11.49 -0.56 29.23
C PRO A 222 -11.72 -1.38 30.52
N ASP A 223 -10.70 -1.53 31.38
CA ASP A 223 -10.67 -2.48 32.50
C ASP A 223 -10.45 -1.83 33.87
N SER A 224 -10.82 -0.56 34.06
CA SER A 224 -10.93 0.01 35.41
C SER A 224 -12.30 -0.32 36.02
N PRO A 225 -12.39 -1.15 37.08
CA PRO A 225 -13.62 -1.27 37.85
C PRO A 225 -13.80 -0.04 38.75
N GLU A 226 -15.05 0.43 38.84
CA GLU A 226 -15.49 1.48 39.77
C GLU A 226 -15.21 1.16 41.24
#